data_AF-F1L8I8-F1
#
_entry.id   AF-F1L8I8-F1
#
_cell.length_a   1.000
_cell.length_b   1.000
_cell.length_c   1.000
_cell.angle_alpha   90.00
_cell.angle_beta   90.00
_cell.angle_gamma   90.00
#
_symmetry.space_group_name_H-M   'P 1'
#
loop_
_entity.id
_entity.type
_entity.pdbx_description
1 polymer ?
#
loop_
_entity_poly.entity_id
_entity_poly.type
_entity_poly.pdbx_seq_one_letter_code
_entity_poly.pdbx_strand_id
1 'polypeptide(L)'
;MQSLMFNGSNVANGSYNFSFSGGSYNPLRLAITVYLRHRQIVEFYWHRLKQVGRWRVTSCILLWIGYFSAFGVSVVGNFQENNVIIVHYAGAVLAFGCGLIYTWAQTVFSYNMNPKLAKPIVSHCRLVLCVISTMFFVTMIVFGPILGKQPNSFVPDAEGHLYKWTVDSPNYKEHMIGTCSEWLLAICFQLYILSFAIELRKAYCHAPKLRLMPFYDDPDPVASIFNEKSVTCCGVQIVDTTAVEKNTMKIFDSRKEPEAMVVQMKF
;
A
#
# COMPACT_ATOMS: atom_id res chain seq x y z
N MET A 1 8.32 -14.56 7.33
CA MET A 1 8.59 -15.66 8.27
C MET A 1 8.49 -15.05 9.65
N GLN A 2 7.43 -15.40 10.39
CA GLN A 2 7.16 -14.91 11.74
C GLN A 2 8.25 -15.38 12.71
N SER A 3 8.68 -14.50 13.62
CA SER A 3 9.27 -14.93 14.90
C SER A 3 8.20 -14.76 15.98
N LEU A 4 7.69 -15.89 16.46
CA LEU A 4 7.01 -16.00 17.75
C LEU A 4 8.11 -15.92 18.82
N MET A 5 8.16 -14.83 19.58
CA MET A 5 8.92 -14.79 20.82
C MET A 5 7.94 -15.04 21.97
N PHE A 6 7.94 -16.28 22.48
CA PHE A 6 7.39 -16.58 23.80
C PHE A 6 8.40 -16.08 24.83
N ASN A 7 8.08 -15.01 25.56
CA ASN A 7 8.83 -14.66 26.76
C ASN A 7 8.10 -15.25 27.97
N GLY A 8 8.60 -16.38 28.45
CA GLY A 8 8.13 -17.05 29.65
C GLY A 8 8.66 -16.33 30.88
N SER A 9 7.90 -15.40 31.43
CA SER A 9 8.01 -14.97 32.82
C SER A 9 6.77 -14.18 33.19
N ASN A 10 5.83 -14.85 33.88
CA ASN A 10 4.83 -14.36 34.83
C ASN A 10 3.58 -15.25 34.81
N VAL A 11 3.80 -16.51 35.22
CA VAL A 11 2.74 -17.44 35.64
C VAL A 11 2.28 -16.99 37.03
N ALA A 12 1.32 -16.07 37.11
CA ALA A 12 0.64 -15.77 38.38
C ALA A 12 -0.73 -15.09 38.26
N ASN A 13 -1.01 -14.33 37.19
CA ASN A 13 -2.32 -13.71 36.99
C ASN A 13 -2.88 -14.10 35.63
N GLY A 14 -3.99 -14.84 35.62
CA GLY A 14 -4.65 -15.45 34.46
C GLY A 14 -5.30 -14.48 33.48
N SER A 15 -4.61 -13.39 33.14
CA SER A 15 -4.99 -12.46 32.08
C SER A 15 -4.07 -12.73 30.90
N TYR A 16 -4.51 -13.56 29.95
CA TYR A 16 -3.85 -13.66 28.64
C TYR A 16 -4.08 -12.34 27.90
N ASN A 17 -3.27 -11.33 28.21
CA ASN A 17 -3.19 -10.14 27.38
C ASN A 17 -2.55 -10.57 26.08
N PHE A 18 -3.36 -10.92 25.09
CA PHE A 18 -2.96 -11.01 23.69
C PHE A 18 -2.68 -9.60 23.17
N SER A 19 -1.67 -8.95 23.75
CA SER A 19 -1.13 -7.71 23.22
C SER A 19 -0.27 -8.09 22.02
N PHE A 20 -0.88 -8.02 20.85
CA PHE A 20 -0.15 -7.90 19.59
C PHE A 20 0.75 -6.67 19.76
N SER A 21 2.03 -6.88 20.11
CA SER A 21 3.08 -5.84 20.23
C SER A 21 3.43 -5.22 18.86
N GLY A 22 2.41 -5.13 18.01
CA GLY A 22 2.48 -4.90 16.59
C GLY A 22 1.31 -4.18 15.96
N GLY A 23 0.40 -3.67 16.77
CA GLY A 23 -0.78 -2.93 16.29
C GLY A 23 -0.41 -1.80 15.32
N SER A 24 0.73 -1.13 15.52
CA SER A 24 1.12 0.05 14.73
C SER A 24 1.62 -0.27 13.32
N TYR A 25 2.17 -1.46 13.06
CA TYR A 25 2.79 -1.75 11.75
C TYR A 25 1.84 -2.41 10.74
N ASN A 26 0.71 -2.96 11.17
CA ASN A 26 -0.25 -3.61 10.28
C ASN A 26 -0.93 -2.61 9.30
N PRO A 27 -1.53 -1.50 9.75
CA PRO A 27 -2.18 -0.55 8.83
C PRO A 27 -1.16 0.15 7.92
N LEU A 28 0.06 0.41 8.43
CA LEU A 28 1.15 0.98 7.63
C LEU A 28 1.58 0.04 6.49
N ARG A 29 1.75 -1.25 6.76
CA ARG A 29 2.08 -2.26 5.73
C ARG A 29 1.00 -2.36 4.66
N LEU A 30 -0.27 -2.27 5.06
CA LEU A 30 -1.39 -2.22 4.13
C LEU A 30 -1.31 -0.97 3.25
N ALA A 31 -1.15 0.21 3.84
CA ALA A 31 -1.04 1.46 3.10
C ALA A 31 0.12 1.45 2.10
N ILE A 32 1.30 0.95 2.51
CA ILE A 32 2.46 0.78 1.62
C ILE A 32 2.11 -0.17 0.46
N THR A 33 1.46 -1.30 0.73
CA THR A 33 1.08 -2.27 -0.31
C THR A 33 0.08 -1.67 -1.30
N VAL A 34 -0.91 -0.91 -0.81
CA VAL A 34 -1.89 -0.20 -1.64
C VAL A 34 -1.20 0.82 -2.54
N TYR A 35 -0.25 1.59 -1.99
CA TYR A 35 0.54 2.56 -2.76
C TYR A 35 1.40 1.88 -3.83
N LEU A 36 2.12 0.82 -3.47
CA LEU A 36 2.93 0.05 -4.42
C LEU A 36 2.07 -0.56 -5.53
N ARG A 37 0.86 -1.03 -5.19
CA ARG A 37 -0.09 -1.54 -6.17
C ARG A 37 -0.58 -0.43 -7.11
N HIS A 38 -0.92 0.75 -6.59
CA HIS A 38 -1.27 1.91 -7.41
C HIS A 38 -0.15 2.27 -8.38
N ARG A 39 1.10 2.36 -7.89
CA ARG A 39 2.29 2.60 -8.72
C ARG A 39 2.46 1.55 -9.80
N GLN A 40 2.32 0.27 -9.47
CA GLN A 40 2.41 -0.83 -10.44
C GLN A 40 1.39 -0.67 -11.57
N ILE A 41 0.16 -0.24 -11.26
CA ILE A 41 -0.88 0.02 -12.25
C ILE A 41 -0.48 1.19 -13.16
N VAL A 42 -0.02 2.29 -12.58
CA VAL A 42 0.40 3.48 -13.34
C VAL A 42 1.54 3.16 -14.30
N GLU A 43 2.58 2.49 -13.82
CA GLU A 43 3.74 2.11 -14.65
C GLU A 43 3.34 1.17 -15.78
N PHE A 44 2.44 0.21 -15.50
CA PHE A 44 1.95 -0.72 -16.52
C PHE A 44 1.23 0.00 -17.66
N TYR A 45 0.24 0.84 -17.34
CA TYR A 45 -0.53 1.53 -18.38
C TYR A 45 0.29 2.61 -19.10
N TRP A 46 1.18 3.31 -18.39
CA TRP A 46 2.04 4.33 -18.98
C TRP A 46 3.04 3.74 -19.98
N HIS A 47 3.83 2.74 -19.57
CA HIS A 47 4.92 2.21 -20.41
C HIS A 47 4.47 1.14 -21.40
N ARG A 48 3.48 0.30 -21.05
CA ARG A 48 3.08 -0.84 -21.92
C ARG A 48 1.94 -0.52 -22.85
N LEU A 49 1.03 0.38 -22.45
CA LEU A 49 -0.15 0.71 -23.26
C LEU A 49 -0.07 2.10 -23.88
N LYS A 50 0.81 3.00 -23.40
CA LYS A 50 0.91 4.42 -23.85
C LYS A 50 -0.45 5.11 -23.92
N GLN A 51 -1.39 4.69 -23.07
CA GLN A 51 -2.76 5.19 -23.07
C GLN A 51 -2.95 6.13 -21.87
N VAL A 52 -3.22 7.40 -22.15
CA VAL A 52 -3.74 8.33 -21.15
C VAL A 52 -5.26 8.13 -21.13
N GLY A 53 -5.82 7.78 -19.98
CA GLY A 53 -7.24 7.44 -19.92
C GLY A 53 -7.82 7.40 -18.51
N ARG A 54 -9.12 7.09 -18.44
CA ARG A 54 -9.94 7.04 -17.21
C ARG A 54 -9.37 6.10 -16.14
N TRP A 55 -8.57 5.11 -16.52
CA TRP A 55 -7.91 4.16 -15.62
C TRP A 55 -7.05 4.86 -14.55
N ARG A 56 -6.45 6.03 -14.86
CA ARG A 56 -5.62 6.78 -13.91
C ARG A 56 -6.44 7.36 -12.76
N VAL A 57 -7.61 7.91 -13.09
CA VAL A 57 -8.58 8.42 -12.10
C VAL A 57 -9.09 7.26 -11.26
N THR A 58 -9.49 6.15 -11.88
CA THR A 58 -9.92 4.96 -11.14
C THR A 58 -8.84 4.44 -10.20
N SER A 59 -7.58 4.35 -10.65
CA SER A 59 -6.46 3.90 -9.80
C SER A 59 -6.20 4.85 -8.63
N CYS A 60 -6.37 6.17 -8.83
CA CYS A 60 -6.26 7.17 -7.76
C CYS A 60 -7.40 7.05 -6.74
N ILE A 61 -8.64 6.84 -7.22
CA ILE A 61 -9.79 6.58 -6.33
C ILE A 61 -9.54 5.32 -5.50
N LEU A 62 -9.04 4.24 -6.11
CA LEU A 62 -8.70 3.01 -5.40
C LEU A 62 -7.59 3.20 -4.37
N LEU A 63 -6.61 4.07 -4.63
CA LEU A 63 -5.59 4.43 -3.65
C LEU A 63 -6.23 5.01 -2.38
N TRP A 64 -7.12 5.99 -2.54
CA TRP A 64 -7.83 6.60 -1.41
C TRP A 64 -8.74 5.60 -0.69
N ILE A 65 -9.50 4.78 -1.42
CA ILE A 65 -10.32 3.71 -0.81
C ILE A 65 -9.45 2.74 0.00
N GLY A 66 -8.28 2.36 -0.52
CA GLY A 66 -7.34 1.51 0.21
C GLY A 66 -6.76 2.19 1.46
N TYR A 67 -6.51 3.50 1.43
CA TYR A 67 -6.10 4.26 2.62
C TYR A 67 -7.20 4.37 3.66
N PHE A 68 -8.46 4.57 3.26
CA PHE A 68 -9.59 4.51 4.18
C PHE A 68 -9.74 3.13 4.82
N SER A 69 -9.54 2.06 4.05
CA SER A 69 -9.49 0.69 4.59
C SER A 69 -8.36 0.53 5.61
N ALA A 70 -7.15 1.01 5.31
CA ALA A 70 -6.02 0.98 6.25
C ALA A 70 -6.27 1.79 7.53
N PHE A 71 -6.92 2.94 7.40
CA PHE A 71 -7.37 3.74 8.53
C PHE A 71 -8.40 2.97 9.38
N GLY A 72 -9.38 2.32 8.75
CA GLY A 72 -10.35 1.46 9.43
C GLY A 72 -9.68 0.33 10.21
N VAL A 73 -8.68 -0.35 9.62
CA VAL A 73 -7.90 -1.39 10.32
C VAL A 73 -7.18 -0.82 11.55
N SER A 74 -6.66 0.40 11.46
CA SER A 74 -6.08 1.10 12.60
C SER A 74 -7.13 1.36 13.70
N VAL A 75 -8.32 1.83 13.34
CA VAL A 75 -9.42 2.06 14.30
C VAL A 75 -9.80 0.77 15.01
N VAL A 76 -10.07 -0.31 14.27
CA VAL A 76 -10.42 -1.63 14.84
C VAL A 76 -9.32 -2.18 15.76
N GLY A 77 -8.04 -1.95 15.39
CA GLY A 77 -6.90 -2.41 16.18
C GLY A 77 -6.66 -1.61 17.47
N ASN A 78 -7.07 -0.33 17.52
CA ASN A 78 -6.89 0.53 18.69
C ASN A 78 -8.14 0.58 19.59
N PHE A 79 -9.34 0.49 19.00
CA PHE A 79 -10.61 0.49 19.70
C PHE A 79 -11.20 -0.92 19.67
N GLN A 80 -10.88 -1.71 20.70
CA GLN A 80 -11.41 -3.06 20.85
C GLN A 80 -12.93 -3.04 21.04
N GLU A 81 -13.61 -4.07 20.51
CA GLU A 81 -15.07 -4.26 20.61
C GLU A 81 -15.58 -4.10 22.05
N ASN A 82 -14.78 -4.62 22.97
CA ASN A 82 -15.00 -4.64 24.41
C ASN A 82 -14.98 -3.26 25.08
N ASN A 83 -14.26 -2.27 24.54
CA ASN A 83 -14.10 -0.96 25.19
C ASN A 83 -15.01 0.12 24.58
N VAL A 84 -15.01 0.22 23.24
CA VAL A 84 -15.78 1.25 22.52
C VAL A 84 -16.41 0.66 21.26
N ILE A 85 -17.46 -0.13 21.46
CA ILE A 85 -18.10 -0.93 20.41
C ILE A 85 -18.62 -0.12 19.20
N ILE A 86 -19.14 1.09 19.43
CA ILE A 86 -19.67 1.94 18.35
C ILE A 86 -18.55 2.34 17.40
N VAL A 87 -17.41 2.75 17.98
CA VAL A 87 -16.20 3.11 17.21
C VAL A 87 -15.61 1.87 16.55
N HIS A 88 -15.63 0.73 17.24
CA HIS A 88 -15.18 -0.54 16.68
C HIS A 88 -15.98 -0.94 15.44
N TYR A 89 -17.32 -0.95 15.51
CA TYR A 89 -18.17 -1.27 14.35
C TYR A 89 -18.02 -0.26 13.21
N ALA A 90 -17.92 1.04 13.52
CA ALA A 90 -17.64 2.06 12.50
C ALA A 90 -16.28 1.80 11.82
N GLY A 91 -15.26 1.47 12.61
CA GLY A 91 -13.95 1.05 12.11
C GLY A 91 -14.01 -0.21 11.25
N ALA A 92 -14.79 -1.22 11.66
CA ALA A 92 -14.92 -2.49 10.94
C ALA A 92 -15.62 -2.33 9.59
N VAL A 93 -16.70 -1.54 9.54
CA VAL A 93 -17.38 -1.20 8.28
C VAL A 93 -16.44 -0.44 7.35
N LEU A 94 -15.66 0.50 7.89
CA LEU A 94 -14.68 1.24 7.09
C LEU A 94 -13.54 0.33 6.59
N ALA A 95 -13.00 -0.53 7.46
CA ALA A 95 -11.91 -1.45 7.15
C ALA A 95 -12.33 -2.46 6.07
N PHE A 96 -13.38 -3.23 6.35
CA PHE A 96 -13.81 -4.34 5.51
C PHE A 96 -14.68 -3.88 4.34
N GLY A 97 -15.52 -2.86 4.50
CA GLY A 97 -16.35 -2.32 3.42
C GLY A 97 -15.51 -1.66 2.33
N CYS A 98 -14.65 -0.71 2.69
CA CYS A 98 -13.71 -0.11 1.72
C CYS A 98 -12.72 -1.16 1.19
N GLY A 99 -12.27 -2.09 2.04
CA GLY A 99 -11.42 -3.21 1.64
C GLY A 99 -12.08 -4.08 0.57
N LEU A 100 -13.37 -4.39 0.71
CA LEU A 100 -14.10 -5.23 -0.23
C LEU A 100 -14.22 -4.55 -1.60
N ILE A 101 -14.61 -3.27 -1.61
CA ILE A 101 -14.66 -2.45 -2.83
C ILE A 101 -13.27 -2.43 -3.52
N TYR A 102 -12.22 -2.22 -2.73
CA TYR A 102 -10.84 -2.22 -3.23
C TYR A 102 -10.45 -3.55 -3.87
N THR A 103 -10.70 -4.67 -3.19
CA THR A 103 -10.33 -6.00 -3.72
C THR A 103 -11.10 -6.36 -4.98
N TRP A 104 -12.40 -6.06 -5.08
CA TRP A 104 -13.17 -6.28 -6.30
C TRP A 104 -12.59 -5.51 -7.49
N ALA A 105 -12.35 -4.22 -7.31
CA ALA A 105 -11.79 -3.38 -8.37
C ALA A 105 -10.37 -3.82 -8.76
N GLN A 106 -9.53 -4.20 -7.78
CA GLN A 106 -8.19 -4.73 -8.04
C GLN A 106 -8.20 -6.08 -8.76
N THR A 107 -9.23 -6.91 -8.53
CA THR A 107 -9.43 -8.17 -9.26
C THR A 107 -9.74 -7.88 -10.73
N VAL A 108 -10.60 -6.91 -11.02
CA VAL A 108 -10.88 -6.45 -12.41
C VAL A 108 -9.59 -5.95 -13.08
N PHE A 109 -8.81 -5.11 -12.40
CA PHE A 109 -7.50 -4.68 -12.92
C PHE A 109 -6.55 -5.85 -13.15
N SER A 110 -6.55 -6.85 -12.27
CA SER A 110 -5.70 -8.04 -12.43
C SER A 110 -6.03 -8.82 -13.71
N TYR A 111 -7.32 -8.97 -14.06
CA TYR A 111 -7.71 -9.58 -15.32
C TYR A 111 -7.32 -8.73 -16.53
N ASN A 112 -7.52 -7.41 -16.48
CA ASN A 112 -7.14 -6.51 -17.57
C ASN A 112 -5.62 -6.48 -17.83
N MET A 113 -4.82 -6.78 -16.81
CA MET A 113 -3.36 -6.84 -16.91
C MET A 113 -2.83 -8.20 -17.38
N ASN A 114 -3.66 -9.25 -17.33
CA ASN A 114 -3.29 -10.56 -17.85
C ASN A 114 -3.36 -10.60 -19.37
N PRO A 115 -2.53 -11.44 -20.02
CA PRO A 115 -1.45 -12.28 -19.45
C PRO A 115 -0.10 -11.54 -19.35
N LYS A 116 -0.08 -10.21 -19.51
CA LYS A 116 1.15 -9.44 -19.73
C LYS A 116 1.99 -9.22 -18.47
N LEU A 117 1.38 -9.29 -17.28
CA LEU A 117 2.02 -8.97 -15.99
C LEU A 117 2.11 -10.18 -15.05
N ALA A 118 1.10 -11.05 -15.06
CA ALA A 118 1.02 -12.22 -14.18
C ALA A 118 0.36 -13.41 -14.89
N LYS A 119 0.51 -14.59 -14.30
CA LYS A 119 -0.20 -15.80 -14.75
C LYS A 119 -1.70 -15.66 -14.46
N PRO A 120 -2.59 -16.10 -15.37
CA PRO A 120 -4.04 -15.98 -15.21
C PRO A 120 -4.57 -16.65 -13.94
N ILE A 121 -3.92 -17.72 -13.47
CA ILE A 121 -4.24 -18.41 -12.22
C ILE A 121 -4.30 -17.47 -11.01
N VAL A 122 -3.42 -16.45 -10.95
CA VAL A 122 -3.40 -15.49 -9.83
C VAL A 122 -4.69 -14.67 -9.80
N SER A 123 -5.22 -14.29 -10.96
CA SER A 123 -6.47 -13.52 -11.04
C SER A 123 -7.69 -14.37 -10.72
N HIS A 124 -7.68 -15.66 -11.09
CA HIS A 124 -8.72 -16.61 -10.65
C HIS A 124 -8.69 -16.80 -9.13
N CYS A 125 -7.53 -16.99 -8.52
CA CYS A 125 -7.42 -17.07 -7.05
C CYS A 125 -7.91 -15.79 -6.36
N ARG A 126 -7.55 -14.61 -6.88
CA ARG A 126 -8.04 -13.31 -6.37
C ARG A 126 -9.56 -13.19 -6.47
N LEU A 127 -10.16 -13.66 -7.55
CA LEU A 127 -11.61 -13.67 -7.71
C LEU A 127 -12.29 -14.59 -6.69
N VAL A 128 -11.78 -15.81 -6.50
CA VAL A 128 -12.30 -16.75 -5.49
C VAL A 128 -12.23 -16.14 -4.09
N LEU A 129 -11.10 -15.51 -3.74
CA LEU A 129 -10.95 -14.80 -2.47
C LEU A 129 -11.96 -13.63 -2.33
N CYS A 130 -12.19 -12.84 -3.38
CA CYS A 130 -13.19 -11.77 -3.34
C CYS A 130 -14.61 -12.30 -3.09
N VAL A 131 -14.99 -13.41 -3.74
CA VAL A 131 -16.32 -14.01 -3.57
C VAL A 131 -16.48 -14.53 -2.14
N ILE A 132 -15.50 -15.27 -1.64
CA ILE A 132 -15.51 -15.80 -0.27
C ILE A 132 -15.53 -14.65 0.76
N SER A 133 -14.70 -13.62 0.59
CA SER A 133 -14.72 -12.42 1.43
C SER A 133 -16.08 -11.71 1.40
N THR A 134 -16.74 -11.63 0.25
CA THR A 134 -18.08 -11.02 0.16
C THR A 134 -19.09 -11.83 0.97
N MET A 135 -19.04 -13.16 0.89
CA MET A 135 -19.92 -14.02 1.68
C MET A 135 -19.69 -13.85 3.18
N PHE A 136 -18.43 -13.87 3.63
CA PHE A 136 -18.11 -13.68 5.05
C PHE A 136 -18.41 -12.28 5.56
N PHE A 137 -18.31 -11.25 4.72
CA PHE A 137 -18.71 -9.90 5.08
C PHE A 137 -20.23 -9.83 5.32
N VAL A 138 -21.03 -10.43 4.45
CA VAL A 138 -22.49 -10.49 4.63
C VAL A 138 -22.84 -11.28 5.89
N THR A 139 -22.24 -12.45 6.12
CA THR A 139 -22.52 -13.23 7.34
C THR A 139 -22.08 -12.50 8.60
N MET A 140 -20.93 -11.84 8.60
CA MET A 140 -20.48 -11.04 9.74
C MET A 140 -21.47 -9.91 10.08
N ILE A 141 -21.98 -9.19 9.09
CA ILE A 141 -22.97 -8.10 9.30
C ILE A 141 -24.33 -8.64 9.77
N VAL A 142 -24.76 -9.80 9.28
CA VAL A 142 -26.06 -10.38 9.68
C VAL A 142 -25.97 -11.02 11.08
N PHE A 143 -24.94 -11.84 11.32
CA PHE A 143 -24.83 -12.62 12.55
C PHE A 143 -24.19 -11.85 13.71
N GLY A 144 -23.33 -10.86 13.45
CA GLY A 144 -22.73 -10.04 14.50
C GLY A 144 -23.72 -9.04 15.09
N PRO A 145 -23.95 -7.88 14.45
CA PRO A 145 -24.74 -6.79 15.04
C PRO A 145 -26.27 -6.98 14.97
N ILE A 146 -26.81 -7.86 14.11
CA ILE A 146 -28.27 -7.99 13.94
C ILE A 146 -28.82 -9.16 14.76
N LEU A 147 -28.28 -10.37 14.59
CA LEU A 147 -28.76 -11.59 15.26
C LEU A 147 -28.02 -11.89 16.57
N GLY A 148 -26.70 -11.71 16.60
CA GLY A 148 -25.83 -11.91 17.78
C GLY A 148 -25.80 -10.72 18.73
N LYS A 149 -26.90 -9.99 18.88
CA LYS A 149 -26.96 -8.79 19.72
C LYS A 149 -26.68 -9.15 21.18
N GLN A 150 -25.79 -8.38 21.79
CA GLN A 150 -25.54 -8.46 23.23
C GLN A 150 -26.84 -8.15 23.99
N PRO A 151 -27.21 -8.99 24.98
CA PRO A 151 -28.49 -8.86 25.69
C PRO A 151 -28.49 -7.72 26.73
N ASN A 152 -27.33 -7.32 27.26
CA ASN A 152 -27.22 -6.22 28.21
C ASN A 152 -26.69 -4.95 27.53
N SER A 153 -27.14 -3.80 28.03
CA SER A 153 -26.59 -2.48 27.71
C SER A 153 -25.06 -2.49 27.85
N PHE A 154 -24.36 -1.67 27.07
CA PHE A 154 -22.89 -1.46 27.11
C PHE A 154 -22.33 -0.93 28.44
N VAL A 155 -23.10 -1.04 29.51
CA VAL A 155 -22.75 -0.69 30.87
C VAL A 155 -22.01 -1.88 31.46
N PRO A 156 -20.78 -1.70 31.96
CA PRO A 156 -20.08 -2.72 32.73
C PRO A 156 -20.98 -3.23 33.86
N ASP A 157 -20.83 -4.50 34.24
CA ASP A 157 -21.52 -5.04 35.42
C ASP A 157 -21.21 -4.19 36.66
N ALA A 158 -21.96 -4.38 37.76
CA ALA A 158 -21.74 -3.65 39.01
C ALA A 158 -20.27 -3.73 39.51
N GLU A 159 -19.53 -4.76 39.11
CA GLU A 159 -18.11 -5.00 39.39
C GLU A 159 -17.14 -4.44 38.33
N GLY A 160 -17.62 -3.74 37.31
CA GLY A 160 -16.81 -3.13 36.25
C GLY A 160 -16.35 -4.11 35.15
N HIS A 161 -16.85 -5.34 35.15
CA HIS A 161 -16.51 -6.33 34.14
C HIS A 161 -17.36 -6.19 32.88
N LEU A 162 -16.70 -6.36 31.73
CA LEU A 162 -17.36 -6.39 30.44
C LEU A 162 -18.11 -7.71 30.24
N TYR A 163 -19.18 -7.66 29.45
CA TYR A 163 -20.00 -8.83 29.16
C TYR A 163 -19.15 -9.96 28.56
N LYS A 164 -19.14 -11.12 29.22
CA LYS A 164 -18.41 -12.31 28.78
C LYS A 164 -19.38 -13.31 28.17
N TRP A 165 -19.23 -13.58 26.89
CA TRP A 165 -20.00 -14.60 26.18
C TRP A 165 -19.76 -16.01 26.74
N THR A 166 -20.81 -16.62 27.29
CA THR A 166 -20.84 -18.02 27.75
C THR A 166 -21.80 -18.84 26.89
N VAL A 167 -21.64 -20.16 26.86
CA VAL A 167 -22.49 -21.03 26.02
C VAL A 167 -23.99 -20.90 26.36
N ASP A 168 -24.28 -20.54 27.61
CA ASP A 168 -25.65 -20.32 28.11
C ASP A 168 -26.20 -18.91 27.80
N SER A 169 -25.38 -18.02 27.23
CA SER A 169 -25.83 -16.68 26.90
C SER A 169 -26.82 -16.67 25.72
N PRO A 170 -27.85 -15.80 25.77
CA PRO A 170 -28.75 -15.64 24.64
C PRO A 170 -27.98 -15.14 23.43
N ASN A 171 -28.30 -15.70 22.25
CA ASN A 171 -27.66 -15.40 20.97
C ASN A 171 -26.16 -15.79 20.85
N TYR A 172 -25.66 -16.67 21.74
CA TYR A 172 -24.27 -17.12 21.71
C TYR A 172 -23.87 -17.77 20.39
N LYS A 173 -24.74 -18.61 19.81
CA LYS A 173 -24.46 -19.34 18.57
C LYS A 173 -24.33 -18.37 17.39
N GLU A 174 -25.21 -17.39 17.35
CA GLU A 174 -25.27 -16.35 16.34
C GLU A 174 -24.05 -15.44 16.44
N HIS A 175 -23.71 -15.00 17.66
CA HIS A 175 -22.49 -14.24 17.92
C HIS A 175 -21.24 -15.02 17.46
N MET A 176 -21.13 -16.30 17.82
CA MET A 176 -20.01 -17.15 17.42
C MET A 176 -19.86 -17.26 15.90
N ILE A 177 -20.98 -17.43 15.17
CA ILE A 177 -20.96 -17.46 13.70
C ILE A 177 -20.48 -16.12 13.12
N GLY A 178 -20.93 -15.00 13.71
CA GLY A 178 -20.48 -13.66 13.36
C GLY A 178 -18.97 -13.49 13.56
N THR A 179 -18.47 -13.81 14.75
CA THR A 179 -17.04 -13.74 15.10
C THR A 179 -16.20 -14.66 14.21
N CYS A 180 -16.59 -15.92 14.01
CA CYS A 180 -15.88 -16.82 13.10
C CYS A 180 -15.83 -16.26 11.68
N SER A 181 -16.94 -15.71 11.17
CA SER A 181 -16.98 -15.08 9.85
C SER A 181 -16.05 -13.88 9.75
N GLU A 182 -15.96 -13.06 10.80
CA GLU A 182 -15.05 -11.91 10.85
C GLU A 182 -13.58 -12.32 10.76
N TRP A 183 -13.16 -13.31 11.55
CA TRP A 183 -11.78 -13.82 11.50
C TRP A 183 -11.45 -14.44 10.14
N LEU A 184 -12.38 -15.22 9.57
CA LEU A 184 -12.22 -15.80 8.24
C LEU A 184 -12.13 -14.71 7.16
N LEU A 185 -12.94 -13.66 7.27
CA LEU A 185 -12.89 -12.49 6.39
C LEU A 185 -11.51 -11.80 6.47
N ALA A 186 -11.01 -11.56 7.68
CA ALA A 186 -9.69 -10.96 7.89
C ALA A 186 -8.57 -11.82 7.28
N ILE A 187 -8.62 -13.15 7.43
CA ILE A 187 -7.67 -14.09 6.81
C ILE A 187 -7.76 -14.01 5.28
N CYS A 188 -8.97 -13.98 4.71
CA CYS A 188 -9.15 -13.87 3.26
C CYS A 188 -8.54 -12.57 2.71
N PHE A 189 -8.75 -11.44 3.39
CA PHE A 189 -8.09 -10.17 3.03
C PHE A 189 -6.57 -10.25 3.15
N GLN A 190 -6.05 -10.89 4.19
CA GLN A 190 -4.61 -11.03 4.37
C GLN A 190 -3.96 -11.87 3.27
N LEU A 191 -4.62 -12.96 2.85
CA LEU A 191 -4.19 -13.79 1.71
C LEU A 191 -4.28 -13.01 0.38
N TYR A 192 -5.32 -12.20 0.21
CA TYR A 192 -5.48 -11.34 -0.96
C TYR A 192 -4.32 -10.32 -1.05
N ILE A 193 -3.99 -9.63 0.04
CA ILE A 193 -2.86 -8.70 0.10
C ILE A 193 -1.52 -9.43 -0.13
N LEU A 194 -1.36 -10.63 0.44
CA LEU A 194 -0.17 -11.46 0.21
C LEU A 194 0.03 -11.79 -1.27
N SER A 195 -1.06 -11.98 -2.02
CA SER A 195 -0.98 -12.19 -3.47
C SER A 195 -0.34 -11.01 -4.21
N PHE A 196 -0.46 -9.78 -3.69
CA PHE A 196 0.25 -8.62 -4.24
C PHE A 196 1.72 -8.61 -3.85
N ALA A 197 2.05 -8.95 -2.59
CA ALA A 197 3.43 -9.01 -2.15
C ALA A 197 4.26 -10.02 -2.98
N ILE A 198 3.67 -11.16 -3.34
CA ILE A 198 4.31 -12.17 -4.20
C ILE A 198 4.52 -11.63 -5.63
N GLU A 199 3.56 -10.90 -6.17
CA GLU A 199 3.65 -10.29 -7.51
C GLU A 199 4.69 -9.17 -7.56
N LEU A 200 4.69 -8.30 -6.54
CA LEU A 200 5.61 -7.16 -6.41
C LEU A 200 7.05 -7.57 -6.05
N ARG A 201 7.27 -8.79 -5.54
CA ARG A 201 8.62 -9.29 -5.24
C ARG A 201 9.59 -9.24 -6.44
N LYS A 202 9.05 -9.26 -7.66
CA LYS A 202 9.85 -9.20 -8.90
C LYS A 202 10.01 -7.78 -9.45
N ALA A 203 9.44 -6.77 -8.79
CA ALA A 203 9.56 -5.38 -9.19
C ALA A 203 10.75 -4.71 -8.48
N TYR A 204 11.49 -3.88 -9.20
CA TYR A 204 12.59 -3.06 -8.67
C TYR A 204 12.34 -1.59 -8.99
N CYS A 205 12.53 -0.72 -7.99
CA CYS A 205 12.44 0.72 -8.16
C CYS A 205 13.82 1.29 -8.46
N HIS A 206 13.95 2.13 -9.50
CA HIS A 206 15.11 2.99 -9.66
C HIS A 206 14.92 4.28 -8.86
N ALA A 207 16.01 4.78 -8.26
CA ALA A 207 16.00 6.07 -7.58
C ALA A 207 15.61 7.19 -8.58
N PRO A 208 14.83 8.21 -8.15
CA PRO A 208 14.51 9.34 -9.00
C PRO A 208 15.80 10.06 -9.40
N LYS A 209 15.91 10.43 -10.68
CA LYS A 209 17.06 11.20 -11.17
C LYS A 209 17.01 12.60 -10.57
N LEU A 210 17.80 12.84 -9.53
CA LEU A 210 17.94 14.16 -8.93
C LEU A 210 18.86 15.00 -9.82
N ARG A 211 18.31 16.05 -10.46
CA ARG A 211 19.11 17.07 -11.14
C ARG A 211 19.20 18.28 -10.21
N LEU A 212 20.38 18.49 -9.62
CA LEU A 212 20.67 19.69 -8.87
C LEU A 212 21.02 20.79 -9.87
N MET A 213 20.28 21.90 -9.85
CA MET A 213 20.64 23.11 -10.59
C MET A 213 21.36 24.05 -9.62
N PRO A 214 22.63 24.42 -9.87
CA PRO A 214 23.30 25.45 -9.07
C PRO A 214 22.54 26.77 -9.20
N PHE A 215 22.35 27.47 -8.07
CA PHE A 215 21.62 28.75 -8.00
C PHE A 215 22.47 29.96 -8.41
N TYR A 216 23.77 29.76 -8.60
CA TYR A 216 24.75 30.79 -8.93
C TYR A 216 25.75 30.22 -9.93
N ASP A 217 25.35 30.22 -11.20
CA ASP A 217 26.28 30.22 -12.32
C ASP A 217 25.92 31.45 -13.15
N ASP A 218 26.34 32.64 -12.71
CA ASP A 218 26.64 33.67 -13.72
C ASP A 218 27.77 33.10 -14.57
N PRO A 219 27.65 33.07 -15.91
CA PRO A 219 28.68 32.48 -16.74
C PRO A 219 29.93 33.35 -16.66
N ASP A 220 30.92 32.93 -15.85
CA ASP A 220 32.29 33.38 -16.00
C ASP A 220 32.77 32.92 -17.39
N PRO A 221 33.06 33.85 -18.33
CA PRO A 221 33.40 33.49 -19.71
C PRO A 221 34.68 32.66 -19.86
N VAL A 222 35.42 32.46 -18.75
CA VAL A 222 36.75 31.86 -18.72
C VAL A 222 36.70 30.40 -18.24
N ALA A 223 35.67 29.98 -17.51
CA ALA A 223 35.58 28.63 -16.94
C ALA A 223 35.07 27.57 -17.92
N SER A 224 34.40 27.97 -19.01
CA SER A 224 33.82 27.06 -20.00
C SER A 224 34.85 26.37 -20.91
N ILE A 225 36.07 26.89 -20.98
CA ILE A 225 37.15 26.34 -21.84
C ILE A 225 37.89 25.19 -21.14
N PHE A 226 37.91 25.16 -19.81
CA PHE A 226 38.69 24.17 -19.05
C PHE A 226 37.91 22.92 -18.62
N ASN A 227 36.57 22.92 -18.69
CA ASN A 227 35.78 21.86 -18.07
C ASN A 227 35.36 20.72 -19.01
N GLU A 228 35.71 20.75 -20.30
CA GLU A 228 35.37 19.64 -21.21
C GLU A 228 36.40 18.49 -21.18
N LYS A 229 37.47 18.57 -20.38
CA LYS A 229 38.55 17.56 -20.43
C LYS A 229 38.99 16.90 -19.13
N SER A 230 38.31 17.08 -17.99
CA SER A 230 38.73 16.35 -16.80
C SER A 230 37.61 16.06 -15.80
N VAL A 231 36.90 14.95 -15.97
CA VAL A 231 36.68 13.94 -14.89
C VAL A 231 36.39 12.59 -15.55
N THR A 232 37.44 11.88 -15.93
CA THR A 232 37.41 10.41 -16.03
C THR A 232 38.31 9.90 -14.91
N CYS A 233 37.74 9.20 -13.94
CA CYS A 233 38.52 8.49 -12.94
C CYS A 233 39.33 7.38 -13.64
N CYS A 234 40.64 7.34 -13.36
CA CYS A 234 41.67 6.44 -13.89
C CYS A 234 42.24 6.75 -15.28
N GLY A 235 43.51 7.19 -15.30
CA GLY A 235 44.41 7.08 -16.45
C GLY A 235 45.16 8.38 -16.77
N VAL A 236 46.42 8.48 -16.31
CA VAL A 236 47.38 9.52 -16.70
C VAL A 236 47.70 9.41 -18.19
N GLN A 237 47.66 10.52 -18.94
CA GLN A 237 48.57 10.75 -20.08
C GLN A 237 48.94 12.24 -20.22
N ILE A 238 50.24 12.48 -20.36
CA ILE A 238 50.86 13.76 -20.68
C ILE A 238 50.89 13.87 -22.22
N VAL A 239 50.35 14.94 -22.81
CA VAL A 239 50.49 15.20 -24.26
C VAL A 239 50.75 16.69 -24.52
N ASP A 240 51.78 16.93 -25.35
CA ASP A 240 52.42 18.19 -25.76
C ASP A 240 51.51 19.23 -26.45
N THR A 241 51.84 20.51 -26.27
CA THR A 241 50.94 21.67 -26.45
C THR A 241 51.07 22.47 -27.75
N THR A 242 51.50 21.91 -28.89
CA THR A 242 51.87 22.76 -30.07
C THR A 242 50.99 22.67 -31.33
N ALA A 243 49.79 22.06 -31.31
CA ALA A 243 49.06 21.78 -32.57
C ALA A 243 47.60 22.29 -32.74
N VAL A 244 46.97 22.98 -31.78
CA VAL A 244 45.48 23.17 -31.80
C VAL A 244 45.00 24.54 -32.33
N GLU A 245 45.89 25.51 -32.59
CA GLU A 245 45.48 26.89 -32.90
C GLU A 245 44.75 27.09 -34.25
N LYS A 246 44.64 26.09 -35.14
CA LYS A 246 44.16 26.32 -36.52
C LYS A 246 42.70 25.94 -36.84
N ASN A 247 41.94 25.30 -35.93
CA ASN A 247 40.64 24.71 -36.31
C ASN A 247 39.38 25.38 -35.72
N THR A 248 39.48 26.41 -34.89
CA THR A 248 38.33 26.95 -34.14
C THR A 248 37.46 27.96 -34.91
N MET A 249 37.76 28.27 -36.19
CA MET A 249 37.09 29.37 -36.91
C MET A 249 35.96 28.92 -37.88
N LYS A 250 35.57 27.63 -37.93
CA LYS A 250 34.65 27.12 -38.97
C LYS A 250 33.28 26.57 -38.52
N ILE A 251 32.96 26.52 -37.23
CA ILE A 251 31.73 25.85 -36.76
C ILE A 251 30.90 26.81 -35.87
N PHE A 252 30.46 27.93 -36.43
CA PHE A 252 29.50 28.84 -35.79
C PHE A 252 28.17 28.93 -36.55
N ASP A 253 27.93 28.05 -37.52
CA ASP A 253 26.78 28.14 -38.41
C ASP A 253 26.07 26.79 -38.55
N SER A 254 25.19 26.45 -37.58
CA SER A 254 23.93 25.74 -37.84
C SER A 254 23.18 25.48 -36.52
N ARG A 255 22.14 26.29 -36.28
CA ARG A 255 21.19 26.16 -35.16
C ARG A 255 19.95 25.40 -35.66
N LYS A 256 19.43 24.42 -34.89
CA LYS A 256 18.01 24.01 -34.89
C LYS A 256 17.66 23.20 -33.63
N GLU A 257 16.87 23.79 -32.74
CA GLU A 257 16.26 23.12 -31.57
C GLU A 257 14.88 22.50 -31.89
N PRO A 258 14.42 21.52 -31.10
CA PRO A 258 13.00 21.37 -30.80
C PRO A 258 12.71 21.47 -29.29
N GLU A 259 11.68 22.25 -28.95
CA GLU A 259 11.22 22.54 -27.60
C GLU A 259 10.70 21.30 -26.83
N ALA A 260 11.11 21.18 -25.56
CA ALA A 260 10.50 20.28 -24.58
C ALA A 260 9.86 21.11 -23.47
N MET A 261 8.52 21.08 -23.42
CA MET A 261 7.68 21.76 -22.43
C MET A 261 7.92 21.15 -21.03
N VAL A 262 8.56 21.92 -20.14
CA VAL A 262 8.77 21.56 -18.73
C VAL A 262 7.65 22.18 -17.90
N VAL A 263 6.77 21.34 -17.35
CA VAL A 263 5.75 21.75 -16.38
C VAL A 263 6.40 21.91 -15.01
N GLN A 264 6.53 23.15 -14.55
CA GLN A 264 6.99 23.49 -13.20
C GLN A 264 5.83 23.40 -12.21
N MET A 265 5.94 22.53 -11.20
CA MET A 265 5.08 22.59 -10.01
C MET A 265 5.80 23.44 -8.95
N LYS A 266 5.21 24.59 -8.62
CA LYS A 266 5.65 25.46 -7.53
C LYS A 266 4.99 25.00 -6.24
N PHE A 267 5.79 24.81 -5.18
CA PHE A 267 5.30 24.72 -3.81
C PHE A 267 5.11 26.13 -3.25
#